data_AF-A0A553ZW35-F1
#
_entry.id   AF-A0A553ZW35-F1
#
_cell.length_a   1.000
_cell.length_b   1.000
_cell.length_c   1.000
_cell.angle_alpha   90.00
_cell.angle_beta   90.00
_cell.angle_gamma   90.00
#
_symmetry.space_group_name_H-M   'P 1'
#
loop_
_entity.id
_entity.type
_entity.pdbx_description
1 polymer ?
#
loop_
_entity_poly.entity_id
_entity_poly.type
_entity_poly.pdbx_seq_one_letter_code
_entity_poly.pdbx_strand_id
1 'polypeptide(L)'
;MKGQTAFIIGIIAAIIIAVFAVINVEAVPVNYLFGTTNWPLILVILGSVFLGAAVAGALGMMRVVKLQSEVKRLRASHRLDKTDTPASTNRSETNPSVSDTTKQS
;
A
#
# COMPACT_ATOMS: atom_id res chain seq x y z
N MET A 1 8.71 -13.68 10.10
CA MET A 1 9.27 -14.41 8.92
C MET A 1 8.27 -14.56 7.76
N LYS A 2 7.12 -13.87 7.74
CA LYS A 2 6.01 -14.12 6.80
C LYS A 2 6.32 -13.76 5.33
N GLY A 3 7.16 -12.75 5.09
CA GLY A 3 7.56 -12.35 3.74
C GLY A 3 8.51 -13.34 3.05
N GLN A 4 9.39 -13.98 3.81
CA GLN A 4 10.30 -15.01 3.27
C GLN A 4 9.52 -16.26 2.87
N THR A 5 8.51 -16.67 3.64
CA THR A 5 7.64 -17.80 3.26
C THR A 5 6.91 -17.53 1.95
N ALA A 6 6.33 -16.33 1.77
CA ALA A 6 5.67 -15.96 0.52
C ALA A 6 6.64 -15.94 -0.67
N PHE A 7 7.87 -15.47 -0.46
CA PHE A 7 8.91 -15.47 -1.49
C PHE A 7 9.32 -16.90 -1.90
N ILE A 8 9.57 -17.79 -0.93
CA ILE A 8 9.88 -19.20 -1.19
C ILE A 8 8.73 -19.88 -1.95
N ILE A 9 7.49 -19.69 -1.50
CA ILE A 9 6.30 -20.26 -2.17
C ILE A 9 6.20 -19.72 -3.60
N GLY A 10 6.45 -18.43 -3.82
CA GLY A 10 6.47 -17.82 -5.14
C GLY A 10 7.50 -18.44 -6.08
N ILE A 11 8.72 -18.72 -5.59
CA ILE A 11 9.75 -19.41 -6.39
C ILE A 11 9.31 -20.83 -6.76
N ILE A 12 8.77 -21.59 -5.80
CA ILE A 12 8.29 -22.94 -6.05
C ILE A 12 7.17 -22.92 -7.10
N ALA A 13 6.21 -22.00 -6.97
CA ALA A 13 5.14 -21.82 -7.96
C ALA A 13 5.69 -21.43 -9.34
N ALA A 14 6.68 -20.54 -9.42
CA ALA A 14 7.30 -20.13 -10.68
C ALA A 14 7.98 -21.32 -11.38
N ILE A 15 8.67 -22.18 -10.64
CA ILE A 15 9.29 -23.41 -11.19
C ILE A 15 8.20 -24.34 -11.73
N ILE A 16 7.12 -24.55 -10.98
CA ILE A 16 5.98 -25.39 -11.42
C ILE A 16 5.39 -24.86 -12.72
N ILE A 17 5.10 -23.55 -12.79
CA ILE A 17 4.56 -22.90 -14.00
C ILE A 17 5.54 -23.04 -15.17
N ALA A 18 6.85 -22.86 -14.95
CA ALA A 18 7.86 -23.00 -16.00
C ALA A 18 7.92 -24.42 -16.57
N VAL A 19 7.85 -25.45 -15.71
CA VAL A 19 7.80 -26.86 -16.14
C VAL A 19 6.53 -27.12 -16.97
N PHE A 20 5.37 -26.66 -16.51
CA PHE A 20 4.12 -26.78 -17.26
C PHE A 20 4.19 -26.07 -18.62
N ALA A 21 4.80 -24.88 -18.68
CA ALA A 21 4.96 -24.13 -19.92
C ALA A 21 5.84 -24.86 -20.95
N VAL A 22 6.90 -25.55 -20.50
CA VAL A 22 7.79 -26.33 -21.39
C VAL A 22 7.11 -27.62 -21.87
N ILE A 23 6.42 -28.35 -20.99
CA ILE A 23 5.78 -29.62 -21.36
C ILE A 23 4.58 -29.37 -22.28
N ASN A 24 3.83 -28.29 -22.06
CA ASN A 24 2.63 -27.96 -22.82
C ASN A 24 2.89 -26.93 -23.93
N VAL A 25 4.13 -26.84 -24.43
CA VAL A 25 4.50 -25.95 -25.55
C VAL A 25 4.01 -26.52 -26.89
N GLU A 26 2.70 -26.78 -26.99
CA GLU A 26 2.07 -27.20 -28.23
C GLU A 26 1.73 -25.97 -29.06
N ALA A 27 2.16 -25.98 -30.33
CA ALA A 27 1.86 -24.92 -31.27
C ALA A 27 0.37 -25.01 -31.67
N VAL A 28 -0.43 -24.06 -31.21
CA VAL A 28 -1.86 -23.98 -31.53
C VAL A 28 -2.07 -22.83 -32.52
N PRO A 29 -2.88 -23.00 -33.58
CA PRO A 29 -3.21 -21.91 -34.47
C PRO A 29 -4.01 -20.85 -33.73
N VAL A 30 -3.46 -19.64 -33.61
CA VAL A 30 -4.14 -18.50 -33.00
C VAL A 30 -4.56 -17.53 -34.12
N ASN A 31 -5.84 -17.15 -34.10
CA ASN A 31 -6.40 -16.19 -35.05
C ASN A 31 -6.42 -14.79 -34.40
N TYR A 32 -5.53 -13.91 -34.85
CA TYR A 32 -5.36 -12.56 -34.31
C TYR A 32 -6.19 -11.50 -35.07
N LEU A 33 -7.37 -11.88 -35.57
CA LEU A 33 -8.32 -11.05 -36.34
C LEU A 33 -7.85 -10.69 -37.76
N PHE A 34 -6.54 -10.52 -37.99
CA PHE A 34 -5.95 -10.15 -39.29
C PHE A 34 -5.00 -11.22 -39.86
N GLY A 35 -4.99 -12.42 -39.29
CA GLY A 35 -4.14 -13.52 -39.73
C GLY A 35 -4.10 -14.65 -38.71
N THR A 36 -3.66 -15.82 -39.16
CA THR A 36 -3.45 -17.01 -38.32
C THR A 36 -1.97 -17.30 -38.19
N THR A 37 -1.51 -17.54 -36.96
CA THR A 37 -0.10 -17.90 -36.70
C THR A 37 -0.04 -18.94 -35.59
N ASN A 38 0.84 -19.92 -35.76
CA ASN A 38 1.00 -21.02 -34.81
C ASN A 38 1.98 -20.59 -33.71
N TRP A 39 1.44 -20.16 -32.58
CA TRP A 39 2.20 -19.81 -31.38
C TRP A 39 1.76 -20.71 -30.23
N PRO A 40 2.65 -21.05 -29.28
CA PRO A 40 2.25 -21.73 -28.06
C PRO A 40 1.18 -20.94 -27.31
N LEU A 41 0.05 -21.57 -26.99
CA LEU A 41 -1.10 -20.91 -26.37
C LEU A 41 -0.73 -20.24 -25.03
N ILE A 42 0.21 -20.82 -24.29
CA ILE A 42 0.71 -20.28 -23.03
C ILE A 42 1.35 -18.89 -23.17
N LEU A 43 2.03 -18.60 -24.30
CA LEU A 43 2.62 -17.27 -24.53
C LEU A 43 1.53 -16.20 -24.66
N VAL A 44 0.42 -16.54 -25.31
CA VAL A 44 -0.74 -15.65 -25.47
C VAL A 44 -1.44 -15.42 -24.13
N ILE A 45 -1.61 -16.46 -23.33
CA ILE A 45 -2.19 -16.36 -21.98
C ILE A 45 -1.30 -15.50 -21.08
N LEU A 46 0.01 -15.79 -21.03
CA LEU A 46 0.95 -15.01 -20.22
C LEU A 46 0.98 -13.54 -20.67
N GLY A 47 0.99 -13.28 -21.98
CA GLY A 47 0.94 -11.92 -22.53
C GLY A 47 -0.34 -11.17 -22.14
N SER A 48 -1.50 -11.82 -22.25
CA SER A 48 -2.79 -11.21 -21.89
C SER A 48 -2.93 -10.96 -20.39
N VAL A 49 -2.54 -11.91 -19.56
CA VAL A 49 -2.51 -11.76 -18.09
C VAL A 49 -1.53 -10.66 -17.69
N PHE A 50 -0.35 -10.60 -18.29
CA PHE A 50 0.63 -9.55 -18.04
C PHE A 50 0.06 -8.16 -18.39
N LEU A 51 -0.57 -8.02 -19.56
CA LEU A 51 -1.20 -6.76 -19.96
C LEU A 51 -2.33 -6.37 -18.99
N GLY A 52 -3.18 -7.32 -18.62
CA GLY A 52 -4.25 -7.10 -17.65
C GLY A 52 -3.73 -6.68 -16.28
N ALA A 53 -2.67 -7.34 -15.79
CA ALA A 53 -2.01 -6.98 -14.54
C ALA A 53 -1.33 -5.61 -14.62
N ALA A 54 -0.73 -5.24 -15.75
CA ALA A 54 -0.14 -3.92 -15.96
C ALA A 54 -1.22 -2.82 -15.89
N VAL A 55 -2.36 -3.02 -16.56
CA VAL A 55 -3.49 -2.08 -16.51
C VAL A 55 -4.06 -1.98 -15.10
N ALA A 56 -4.35 -3.10 -14.45
CA ALA A 56 -4.86 -3.14 -13.08
C ALA A 56 -3.87 -2.48 -12.10
N GLY A 57 -2.58 -2.76 -12.25
CA GLY A 57 -1.50 -2.15 -11.47
C GLY A 57 -1.42 -0.65 -11.66
N ALA A 58 -1.54 -0.15 -12.90
CA ALA A 58 -1.56 1.27 -13.19
C ALA A 58 -2.77 1.97 -12.53
N LEU A 59 -3.97 1.40 -12.67
CA LEU A 59 -5.18 1.93 -12.03
C LEU A 59 -5.06 1.92 -10.49
N GLY A 60 -4.53 0.84 -9.92
CA GLY A 60 -4.26 0.71 -8.49
C GLY A 60 -3.27 1.77 -8.01
N MET A 61 -2.17 1.98 -8.75
CA MET A 61 -1.16 3.00 -8.42
C MET A 61 -1.75 4.41 -8.44
N MET A 62 -2.56 4.74 -9.46
CA MET A 62 -3.26 6.03 -9.51
C MET A 62 -4.14 6.26 -8.28
N ARG A 63 -4.83 5.23 -7.80
CA ARG A 63 -5.65 5.31 -6.58
C ARG A 63 -4.79 5.56 -5.35
N VAL A 64 -3.68 4.82 -5.20
CA VAL A 64 -2.75 4.98 -4.07
C VAL A 64 -2.16 6.38 -4.03
N VAL A 65 -1.72 6.93 -5.16
CA VAL A 65 -1.15 8.29 -5.23
C VAL A 65 -2.19 9.35 -4.83
N LYS A 66 -3.44 9.22 -5.28
CA LYS A 66 -4.54 10.11 -4.86
C LYS A 66 -4.81 10.03 -3.36
N LEU A 67 -4.81 8.82 -2.79
CA LEU A 67 -4.97 8.63 -1.35
C LEU A 67 -3.82 9.26 -0.57
N GLN A 68 -2.59 9.11 -1.04
CA GLN A 68 -1.42 9.70 -0.38
C GLN A 68 -1.47 11.23 -0.37
N SER A 69 -1.91 11.86 -1.47
CA SER A 69 -2.04 13.32 -1.54
C SER A 69 -3.15 13.83 -0.61
N GLU A 70 -4.27 13.12 -0.52
CA GLU A 70 -5.35 13.42 0.41
C GLU A 70 -4.90 13.27 1.87
N VAL A 71 -4.22 12.16 2.22
CA VAL A 71 -3.64 11.97 3.56
C VAL A 71 -2.66 13.09 3.91
N LYS A 72 -1.83 13.53 2.96
CA LYS A 72 -0.91 14.66 3.18
C LYS A 72 -1.67 15.97 3.44
N ARG A 73 -2.73 16.24 2.67
CA ARG A 73 -3.58 17.44 2.84
C ARG A 73 -4.27 17.46 4.20
N LEU A 74 -4.93 16.36 4.60
CA LEU A 74 -5.60 16.26 5.89
C LEU A 74 -4.60 16.45 7.05
N ARG A 75 -3.43 15.82 6.97
CA ARG A 75 -2.37 15.98 7.98
C ARG A 75 -1.84 17.42 8.09
N ALA A 76 -1.80 18.16 6.98
CA ALA A 76 -1.39 19.57 6.98
C ALA A 76 -2.43 20.46 7.69
N SER A 77 -3.72 20.27 7.43
CA SER A 77 -4.80 21.02 8.08
C SER A 77 -4.83 20.81 9.60
N HIS A 78 -4.66 19.57 10.08
CA HIS A 78 -4.58 19.28 11.52
C HIS A 78 -3.32 19.82 12.23
N ARG A 79 -2.27 20.18 11.48
CA ARG A 79 -1.06 20.80 12.04
C ARG A 79 -1.21 22.32 12.17
N LEU A 80 -1.91 22.95 11.23
CA LEU A 80 -2.20 24.39 11.27
C LEU A 80 -3.13 24.72 12.44
N ASP A 81 -4.15 23.91 12.67
CA ASP A 81 -5.13 24.08 13.76
C ASP A 81 -4.52 23.96 15.19
N LYS A 82 -3.36 23.30 15.32
CA LYS A 82 -2.64 23.19 16.60
C LYS A 82 -1.67 24.35 16.88
N THR A 83 -1.45 25.26 15.94
CA THR A 83 -0.45 26.32 16.08
C THR A 83 -1.05 27.64 16.60
N ASP A 84 -2.37 27.77 16.67
CA ASP A 84 -3.07 28.98 17.12
C ASP A 84 -3.68 28.88 18.54
N THR A 85 -3.12 28.05 19.43
CA THR A 85 -3.38 28.21 20.87
C THR A 85 -2.31 29.15 21.44
N PRO A 86 -2.60 30.44 21.70
CA PRO A 86 -1.64 31.35 22.28
C PRO A 86 -1.29 30.87 23.69
N ALA A 87 -0.02 30.50 23.86
CA ALA A 87 0.62 30.37 25.16
C ALA A 87 0.66 31.75 25.81
N SER A 88 -0.37 32.13 26.56
CA SER A 88 -0.34 33.22 27.55
C SER A 88 -1.62 33.20 28.38
N THR A 89 -1.55 32.71 29.61
CA THR A 89 -2.04 33.36 30.84
C THR A 89 -2.02 32.31 31.96
N ASN A 90 -0.88 32.21 32.64
CA ASN A 90 -0.92 31.90 34.06
C ASN A 90 0.28 32.56 34.73
N ARG A 91 0.11 33.83 35.05
CA ARG A 91 0.98 34.58 35.95
C ARG A 91 0.10 35.02 37.12
N SER A 92 -0.20 34.07 38.00
CA SER A 92 -0.73 34.32 39.34
C SER A 92 -0.21 33.23 40.28
N GLU A 93 1.10 33.27 40.54
CA GLU A 93 1.66 32.75 41.77
C GLU A 93 1.76 33.91 42.75
N THR A 94 0.83 33.99 43.69
CA THR A 94 1.04 34.43 45.08
C THR A 94 -0.26 34.16 45.82
N ASN A 95 -0.37 33.01 46.47
CA ASN A 95 -0.85 32.89 47.85
C ASN A 95 -0.96 31.40 48.25
N PRO A 96 -0.07 30.83 49.08
CA PRO A 96 -0.39 29.62 49.81
C PRO A 96 -1.10 30.02 51.10
N SER A 97 -2.43 29.99 51.06
CA SER A 97 -3.24 29.82 52.27
C SER A 97 -3.06 28.38 52.74
N VAL A 98 -2.14 28.16 53.69
CA VAL A 98 -2.10 26.92 54.47
C VAL A 98 -2.95 27.12 55.70
N SER A 99 -4.12 26.50 55.69
CA SER A 99 -4.93 26.25 56.87
C SER A 99 -4.36 25.09 57.69
N ASP A 100 -4.50 25.26 59.00
CA ASP A 100 -4.76 24.23 60.03
C ASP A 100 -3.73 24.02 61.15
N THR A 101 -4.01 24.76 62.24
CA THR A 101 -4.46 24.21 63.54
C THR A 101 -3.45 23.46 64.43
N THR A 102 -3.44 23.90 65.70
CA THR A 102 -3.02 23.23 66.96
C THR A 102 -1.67 23.68 67.55
N LYS A 103 -1.71 24.59 68.54
CA LYS A 103 -1.45 24.29 69.98
C LYS A 103 -1.51 25.59 70.80
N GLN A 104 -2.62 25.75 71.52
CA GLN A 104 -2.73 26.55 72.74
C GLN A 104 -2.71 25.58 73.92
N SER A 105 -2.13 26.04 75.03
CA SER A 105 -1.90 25.38 76.33
C SER A 105 -0.65 24.51 76.46
#